data_AF-A0A496XBA5-F1
#
_entry.id   AF-A0A496XBA5-F1
#
_cell.length_a   1.000
_cell.length_b   1.000
_cell.length_c   1.000
_cell.angle_alpha   90.00
_cell.angle_beta   90.00
_cell.angle_gamma   90.00
#
_symmetry.space_group_name_H-M   'P 1'
#
loop_
_entity.id
_entity.type
_entity.pdbx_description
1 polymer ?
#
loop_
_entity_poly.entity_id
_entity_poly.type
_entity_poly.pdbx_seq_one_letter_code
_entity_poly.pdbx_strand_id
1 'polypeptide(L)'
;MSENLAQDTNSPPYVLALTIVRSTSAESASHEDDEEVLFCVRNRSTNLTHPDVVSVPTQRIPDVVGRAIEALGSPQGKSGDTQLLTSAKYSNNGTKGHNPLIYVVESLLASKMAMADRLELGELEFTVELAGTHYGRARYAKGSGENPEVNDDEELRMINAWARIDKGAHLFQGATISYGVQKWTACSDFIRMWDGKDVTIVGLSPQQAVGVCVLGLCITSTYDVLRAKRK
;
A
#
# COMPACT_ATOMS: atom_id res chain seq x y z
N MET A 1 15.37 -6.85 -33.88
CA MET A 1 15.23 -8.12 -33.14
C MET A 1 14.10 -7.93 -32.14
N SER A 2 12.89 -8.30 -32.56
CA SER A 2 11.68 -8.27 -31.73
C SER A 2 11.56 -9.64 -31.07
N GLU A 3 12.14 -9.79 -29.87
CA GLU A 3 11.85 -10.95 -29.05
C GLU A 3 10.37 -10.92 -28.68
N ASN A 4 9.67 -11.98 -29.06
CA ASN A 4 8.31 -12.24 -28.65
C ASN A 4 8.25 -12.25 -27.12
N LEU A 5 7.74 -11.18 -26.53
CA LEU A 5 7.18 -11.16 -25.18
C LEU A 5 5.92 -12.03 -25.16
N ALA A 6 6.10 -13.34 -25.30
CA ALA A 6 5.08 -14.29 -24.89
C ALA A 6 4.96 -14.10 -23.38
N GLN A 7 3.88 -13.43 -22.95
CA GLN A 7 3.52 -13.34 -21.54
C GLN A 7 3.39 -14.77 -21.03
N ASP A 8 4.22 -15.14 -20.07
CA ASP A 8 4.01 -16.35 -19.28
C ASP A 8 2.73 -16.12 -18.46
N THR A 9 1.60 -16.57 -18.98
CA THR A 9 0.26 -16.37 -18.41
C THR A 9 0.10 -17.06 -17.04
N ASN A 10 1.11 -17.81 -16.60
CA ASN A 10 1.13 -18.49 -15.31
C ASN A 10 1.91 -17.75 -14.22
N SER A 11 2.51 -16.59 -14.53
CA SER A 11 3.15 -15.76 -13.50
C SER A 11 2.08 -15.09 -12.62
N PRO A 12 2.19 -15.17 -11.28
CA PRO A 12 1.22 -14.52 -10.41
C PRO A 12 1.24 -13.01 -10.59
N PRO A 13 0.08 -12.35 -10.57
CA PRO A 13 -0.02 -10.95 -10.89
C PRO A 13 0.62 -10.07 -9.82
N TYR A 14 1.08 -8.91 -10.29
CA TYR A 14 1.64 -7.88 -9.44
C TYR A 14 0.56 -7.00 -8.81
N VAL A 15 0.75 -6.73 -7.53
CA VAL A 15 -0.07 -5.79 -6.76
C VAL A 15 0.86 -4.82 -6.04
N LEU A 16 0.63 -3.53 -6.21
CA LEU A 16 1.24 -2.49 -5.39
C LEU A 16 0.47 -2.40 -4.07
N ALA A 17 1.19 -2.45 -2.94
CA ALA A 17 0.76 -1.92 -1.66
C ALA A 17 1.53 -0.62 -1.40
N LEU A 18 0.82 0.46 -1.06
CA LEU A 18 1.41 1.76 -0.83
C LEU A 18 1.40 2.08 0.66
N THR A 19 2.58 2.06 1.27
CA THR A 19 2.80 2.55 2.63
C THR A 19 2.99 4.06 2.54
N ILE A 20 1.96 4.83 2.90
CA ILE A 20 2.01 6.30 2.88
C ILE A 20 2.33 6.79 4.29
N VAL A 21 3.39 7.57 4.43
CA VAL A 21 3.80 8.16 5.72
C VAL A 21 3.92 9.68 5.64
N ARG A 22 3.85 10.34 6.81
CA ARG A 22 4.17 11.74 7.00
C ARG A 22 4.90 11.94 8.32
N SER A 23 5.75 12.96 8.38
CA SER A 23 6.31 13.45 9.65
C SER A 23 5.29 14.35 10.35
N THR A 24 5.12 14.19 11.67
CA THR A 24 4.20 15.01 12.48
C THR A 24 4.82 16.31 12.98
N SER A 25 6.14 16.42 12.91
CA SER A 25 6.90 17.60 13.31
C SER A 25 7.68 18.15 12.12
N ALA A 26 7.62 19.48 11.97
CA ALA A 26 8.39 20.21 10.96
C ALA A 26 9.90 20.20 11.25
N GLU A 27 10.30 19.83 12.47
CA GLU A 27 11.67 19.97 12.98
C GLU A 27 12.37 18.62 13.26
N SER A 28 11.64 17.49 13.32
CA SER A 28 12.20 16.16 13.60
C SER A 28 12.14 15.23 12.39
N ALA A 29 12.90 15.57 11.34
CA ALA A 29 13.24 14.59 10.32
C ALA A 29 14.17 13.46 10.86
N SER A 30 14.55 13.50 12.14
CA SER A 30 15.51 12.60 12.77
C SER A 30 14.94 11.66 13.84
N HIS A 31 13.67 11.79 14.22
CA HIS A 31 13.03 10.88 15.18
C HIS A 31 11.99 10.02 14.45
N GLU A 32 12.33 8.76 14.21
CA GLU A 32 11.42 7.76 13.62
C GLU A 32 10.12 7.59 14.41
N ASP A 33 10.10 8.01 15.67
CA ASP A 33 8.91 8.00 16.52
C ASP A 33 7.84 9.03 16.16
N ASP A 34 8.17 10.05 15.38
CA ASP A 34 7.26 11.14 15.00
C ASP A 34 6.57 10.93 13.64
N GLU A 35 6.63 9.72 13.07
CA GLU A 35 5.96 9.39 11.81
C GLU A 35 4.55 8.81 12.02
N GLU A 36 3.62 9.28 11.20
CA GLU A 36 2.30 8.70 11.06
C GLU A 36 2.19 7.96 9.72
N VAL A 37 1.45 6.86 9.72
CA VAL A 37 1.07 6.10 8.53
C VAL A 37 -0.41 6.32 8.24
N LEU A 38 -0.74 6.44 6.95
CA LEU A 38 -2.12 6.44 6.50
C LEU A 38 -2.61 5.01 6.39
N PHE A 39 -3.67 4.68 7.11
CA PHE A 39 -4.43 3.46 6.88
C PHE A 39 -5.81 3.78 6.31
N CYS A 40 -6.42 2.76 5.71
CA CYS A 40 -7.75 2.87 5.14
C CYS A 40 -8.65 1.73 5.59
N VAL A 41 -9.96 1.95 5.60
CA VAL A 41 -10.97 0.89 5.73
C VAL A 41 -11.64 0.71 4.38
N ARG A 42 -11.60 -0.50 3.83
CA ARG A 42 -12.20 -0.79 2.51
C ARG A 42 -13.71 -0.60 2.53
N ASN A 43 -14.22 0.11 1.53
CA ASN A 43 -15.65 0.38 1.42
C ASN A 43 -16.43 -0.89 1.03
N ARG A 44 -17.40 -1.30 1.86
CA ARG A 44 -18.25 -2.47 1.60
C ARG A 44 -18.95 -2.41 0.25
N SER A 45 -19.45 -1.25 -0.18
CA SER A 45 -20.27 -1.15 -1.39
C SER A 45 -19.47 -1.37 -2.68
N THR A 46 -18.16 -1.22 -2.64
CA THR A 46 -17.28 -1.32 -3.81
C THR A 46 -16.22 -2.41 -3.69
N ASN A 47 -16.06 -3.04 -2.52
CA ASN A 47 -15.06 -4.07 -2.27
C ASN A 47 -15.70 -5.40 -1.82
N LEU A 48 -16.11 -6.20 -2.80
CA LEU A 48 -16.78 -7.49 -2.54
C LEU A 48 -15.86 -8.56 -1.94
N THR A 49 -14.55 -8.43 -2.12
CA THR A 49 -13.57 -9.44 -1.68
C THR A 49 -13.06 -9.22 -0.27
N HIS A 50 -13.00 -7.97 0.18
CA HIS A 50 -12.50 -7.56 1.49
C HIS A 50 -13.27 -6.33 2.01
N PRO A 51 -14.58 -6.44 2.28
CA PRO A 51 -15.35 -5.33 2.83
C PRO A 51 -14.98 -5.08 4.30
N ASP A 52 -15.01 -3.82 4.73
CA ASP A 52 -14.86 -3.40 6.14
C ASP A 52 -13.61 -3.96 6.84
N VAL A 53 -12.48 -3.98 6.14
CA VAL A 53 -11.20 -4.34 6.75
C VAL A 53 -10.21 -3.19 6.68
N VAL A 54 -9.41 -3.07 7.74
CA VAL A 54 -8.21 -2.23 7.75
C VAL A 54 -7.26 -2.73 6.68
N SER A 55 -6.78 -1.81 5.86
CA SER A 55 -5.93 -2.07 4.70
C SER A 55 -5.05 -0.85 4.44
N VAL A 56 -4.16 -1.00 3.47
CA VAL A 56 -3.42 0.11 2.86
C VAL A 56 -3.85 0.27 1.41
N PRO A 57 -3.63 1.43 0.79
CA PRO A 57 -3.94 1.62 -0.61
C PRO A 57 -3.24 0.56 -1.49
N THR A 58 -4.00 -0.06 -2.38
CA THR A 58 -3.50 -1.17 -3.23
C THR A 58 -4.00 -1.09 -4.65
N GLN A 59 -3.19 -1.51 -5.63
CA GLN A 59 -3.58 -1.56 -7.05
C GLN A 59 -2.90 -2.72 -7.77
N ARG A 60 -3.64 -3.48 -8.58
CA ARG A 60 -3.03 -4.41 -9.54
C ARG A 60 -2.31 -3.62 -10.61
N ILE A 61 -1.09 -4.02 -10.93
CA ILE A 61 -0.28 -3.34 -11.95
C ILE A 61 0.05 -4.32 -13.09
N PRO A 62 0.21 -3.83 -14.34
CA PRO A 62 0.63 -4.68 -15.43
C PRO A 62 1.97 -5.35 -15.13
N ASP A 63 2.10 -6.60 -15.52
CA ASP A 63 3.27 -7.43 -15.21
C ASP A 63 4.60 -6.81 -15.69
N VAL A 64 4.61 -6.22 -16.89
CA VAL A 64 5.78 -5.50 -17.42
C VAL A 64 6.20 -4.33 -16.51
N VAL A 65 5.24 -3.63 -15.91
CA VAL A 65 5.50 -2.52 -14.98
C VAL A 65 5.98 -3.07 -13.64
N GLY A 66 5.38 -4.15 -13.15
CA GLY A 66 5.78 -4.82 -11.91
C GLY A 66 7.24 -5.30 -11.96
N ARG A 67 7.63 -5.98 -13.04
CA ARG A 67 9.03 -6.40 -13.27
C ARG A 67 9.98 -5.20 -13.33
N ALA A 68 9.59 -4.13 -14.01
CA ALA A 68 10.40 -2.92 -14.10
C ALA A 68 10.61 -2.25 -12.73
N ILE A 69 9.60 -2.27 -11.86
CA ILE A 69 9.70 -1.74 -10.50
C ILE A 69 10.57 -2.63 -9.62
N GLU A 70 10.35 -3.95 -9.62
CA GLU A 70 11.17 -4.87 -8.83
C GLU A 70 12.66 -4.78 -9.16
N ALA A 71 13.00 -4.56 -10.45
CA ALA A 71 14.37 -4.37 -10.90
C ALA A 71 15.05 -3.10 -10.32
N LEU A 72 14.29 -2.17 -9.74
CA LEU A 72 14.84 -1.01 -9.04
C LEU A 72 15.42 -1.37 -7.65
N GLY A 73 15.03 -2.52 -7.10
CA GLY A 73 15.33 -2.92 -5.73
C GLY A 73 16.54 -3.85 -5.60
N SER A 74 17.32 -3.66 -4.54
CA SER A 74 18.36 -4.58 -4.10
C SER A 74 17.98 -5.22 -2.76
N PRO A 75 18.03 -6.55 -2.62
CA PRO A 75 17.75 -7.24 -1.35
C PRO A 75 18.63 -6.74 -0.19
N GLN A 76 18.02 -6.49 0.96
CA GLN A 76 18.72 -6.11 2.20
C GLN A 76 18.52 -7.11 3.35
N GLY A 77 17.43 -7.87 3.33
CA GLY A 77 17.10 -8.79 4.41
C GLY A 77 15.62 -9.13 4.41
N LYS A 78 15.12 -9.68 5.51
CA LYS A 78 13.70 -10.02 5.67
C LYS A 78 13.15 -9.51 6.98
N SER A 79 11.88 -9.14 6.96
CA SER A 79 11.05 -8.88 8.13
C SER A 79 9.76 -9.67 7.93
N GLY A 80 9.50 -10.65 8.79
CA GLY A 80 8.43 -11.62 8.55
C GLY A 80 8.60 -12.34 7.21
N ASP A 81 7.54 -12.35 6.42
CA ASP A 81 7.49 -12.95 5.07
C ASP A 81 7.88 -11.96 3.96
N THR A 82 8.13 -10.69 4.32
CA THR A 82 8.47 -9.64 3.37
C THR A 82 9.98 -9.55 3.16
N GLN A 83 10.41 -9.68 1.91
CA GLN A 83 11.77 -9.39 1.45
C GLN A 83 11.96 -7.87 1.43
N LEU A 84 12.82 -7.37 2.30
CA LEU A 84 13.17 -5.95 2.37
C LEU A 84 14.12 -5.60 1.22
N LEU A 85 13.86 -4.45 0.62
CA LEU A 85 14.60 -3.91 -0.52
C LEU A 85 15.13 -2.51 -0.19
N THR A 86 16.26 -2.16 -0.76
CA THR A 86 16.71 -0.77 -0.92
C THR A 86 16.64 -0.38 -2.38
N SER A 87 16.31 0.88 -2.63
CA SER A 87 16.30 1.47 -3.96
C SER A 87 16.61 2.96 -3.88
N ALA A 88 16.83 3.60 -5.02
CA ALA A 88 16.90 5.06 -5.06
C ALA A 88 15.54 5.67 -4.67
N LYS A 89 15.60 6.87 -4.09
CA LYS A 89 14.42 7.69 -3.78
C LYS A 89 14.04 8.53 -4.99
N TYR A 90 12.77 8.57 -5.32
CA TYR A 90 12.23 9.32 -6.44
C TYR A 90 11.19 10.33 -5.96
N SER A 91 11.26 11.57 -6.43
CA SER A 91 10.27 12.60 -6.13
C SER A 91 9.34 12.82 -7.33
N ASN A 92 8.04 12.93 -7.07
CA ASN A 92 7.05 13.23 -8.11
C ASN A 92 7.23 14.64 -8.70
N ASN A 93 7.84 15.57 -7.95
CA ASN A 93 8.12 16.95 -8.41
C ASN A 93 9.31 17.03 -9.42
N GLY A 94 10.13 15.98 -9.53
CA GLY A 94 11.31 15.97 -10.42
C GLY A 94 11.24 15.00 -11.61
N THR A 95 10.46 13.93 -11.51
CA THR A 95 10.46 12.83 -12.51
C THR A 95 9.16 12.69 -13.32
N LYS A 96 8.10 13.44 -13.01
CA LYS A 96 6.83 13.56 -13.78
C LYS A 96 6.38 12.26 -14.47
N GLY A 97 6.17 11.18 -13.71
CA GLY A 97 5.64 9.93 -14.25
C GLY A 97 6.58 9.11 -15.16
N HIS A 98 7.81 9.56 -15.45
CA HIS A 98 8.77 8.81 -16.28
C HIS A 98 9.44 7.65 -15.54
N ASN A 99 9.36 7.63 -14.21
CA ASN A 99 9.79 6.50 -13.41
C ASN A 99 8.60 5.56 -13.17
N PRO A 100 8.74 4.23 -13.39
CA PRO A 100 7.62 3.30 -13.27
C PRO A 100 7.03 3.24 -11.86
N LEU A 101 7.85 3.45 -10.81
CA LEU A 101 7.38 3.50 -9.43
C LEU A 101 6.54 4.76 -9.17
N ILE A 102 7.00 5.93 -9.65
CA ILE A 102 6.23 7.18 -9.56
C ILE A 102 4.89 7.02 -10.28
N TYR A 103 4.90 6.52 -11.51
CA TYR A 103 3.69 6.32 -12.32
C TYR A 103 2.63 5.47 -11.60
N VAL A 104 3.01 4.33 -11.02
CA VAL A 104 2.02 3.47 -10.33
C VAL A 104 1.51 4.09 -9.03
N VAL A 105 2.34 4.86 -8.34
CA VAL A 105 1.94 5.57 -7.11
C VAL A 105 0.95 6.69 -7.46
N GLU A 106 1.26 7.51 -8.46
CA GLU A 106 0.36 8.55 -8.96
C GLU A 106 -0.95 7.96 -9.47
N SER A 107 -0.90 6.86 -10.23
CA SER A 107 -2.10 6.13 -10.70
C SER A 107 -2.99 5.66 -9.54
N LEU A 108 -2.38 5.12 -8.47
CA LEU A 108 -3.10 4.65 -7.30
C LEU A 108 -3.72 5.80 -6.50
N LEU A 109 -2.94 6.87 -6.28
CA LEU A 109 -3.40 8.06 -5.59
C LEU A 109 -4.55 8.74 -6.36
N ALA A 110 -4.41 8.88 -7.68
CA ALA A 110 -5.44 9.45 -8.53
C ALA A 110 -6.73 8.62 -8.53
N SER A 111 -6.61 7.30 -8.74
CA SER A 111 -7.77 6.43 -8.96
C SER A 111 -8.51 6.01 -7.68
N LYS A 112 -7.79 5.75 -6.58
CA LYS A 112 -8.38 5.19 -5.35
C LYS A 112 -8.42 6.15 -4.18
N MET A 113 -7.52 7.13 -4.16
CA MET A 113 -7.41 8.11 -3.08
C MET A 113 -8.03 9.46 -3.45
N ALA A 114 -8.60 9.60 -4.65
CA ALA A 114 -9.21 10.83 -5.15
C ALA A 114 -8.24 12.03 -5.18
N MET A 115 -6.97 11.77 -5.51
CA MET A 115 -5.90 12.79 -5.53
C MET A 115 -5.58 13.32 -6.94
N ALA A 116 -6.36 12.98 -7.97
CA ALA A 116 -6.04 13.33 -9.35
C ALA A 116 -5.83 14.84 -9.54
N ASP A 117 -6.82 15.66 -9.18
CA ASP A 117 -6.72 17.12 -9.32
C ASP A 117 -5.57 17.69 -8.47
N ARG A 118 -5.33 17.12 -7.29
CA ARG A 118 -4.29 17.57 -6.35
C ARG A 118 -2.89 17.29 -6.87
N LEU A 119 -2.71 16.19 -7.59
CA LEU A 119 -1.47 15.86 -8.29
C LEU A 119 -1.23 16.82 -9.47
N GLU A 120 -2.25 17.07 -10.30
CA GLU A 120 -2.16 17.97 -11.45
C GLU A 120 -1.88 19.44 -11.05
N LEU A 121 -2.45 19.88 -9.93
CA LEU A 121 -2.23 21.22 -9.37
C LEU A 121 -0.90 21.35 -8.61
N GLY A 122 -0.14 20.27 -8.43
CA GLY A 122 1.10 20.28 -7.64
C GLY A 122 0.87 20.56 -6.15
N GLU A 123 -0.32 20.25 -5.63
CA GLU A 123 -0.68 20.41 -4.22
C GLU A 123 -0.22 19.22 -3.36
N LEU A 124 0.00 18.07 -4.01
CA LEU A 124 0.52 16.85 -3.40
C LEU A 124 1.94 16.55 -3.92
N GLU A 125 2.92 16.63 -3.02
CA GLU A 125 4.31 16.27 -3.32
C GLU A 125 4.75 15.13 -2.39
N PHE A 126 5.46 14.16 -2.96
CA PHE A 126 5.94 13.00 -2.22
C PHE A 126 7.25 12.47 -2.79
N THR A 127 7.97 11.79 -1.91
CA THR A 127 9.15 10.99 -2.23
C THR A 127 8.82 9.52 -2.02
N VAL A 128 9.10 8.69 -3.01
CA VAL A 128 8.86 7.25 -2.96
C VAL A 128 10.14 6.44 -3.14
N GLU A 129 10.21 5.32 -2.46
CA GLU A 129 11.18 4.25 -2.69
C GLU A 129 10.51 2.88 -2.65
N LEU A 130 11.10 1.92 -3.36
CA LEU A 130 10.73 0.51 -3.22
C LEU A 130 11.30 -0.02 -1.91
N ALA A 131 10.41 -0.48 -1.01
CA ALA A 131 10.78 -0.88 0.35
C ALA A 131 10.70 -2.40 0.59
N GLY A 132 9.87 -3.12 -0.17
CA GLY A 132 9.82 -4.56 -0.03
C GLY A 132 9.02 -5.28 -1.10
N THR A 133 9.18 -6.59 -1.14
CA THR A 133 8.36 -7.51 -1.94
C THR A 133 7.87 -8.65 -1.06
N HIS A 134 6.63 -9.08 -1.28
CA HIS A 134 6.03 -10.20 -0.58
C HIS A 134 5.34 -11.09 -1.61
N TYR A 135 5.82 -12.33 -1.72
CA TYR A 135 5.18 -13.36 -2.53
C TYR A 135 4.31 -14.20 -1.61
N GLY A 136 3.01 -14.25 -1.88
CA GLY A 136 2.10 -14.95 -0.98
C GLY A 136 0.75 -15.18 -1.61
N ARG A 137 -0.12 -15.82 -0.84
CA ARG A 137 -1.44 -16.20 -1.28
C ARG A 137 -2.50 -15.38 -0.58
N ALA A 138 -3.24 -14.57 -1.34
CA ALA A 138 -4.42 -13.89 -0.84
C ALA A 138 -5.57 -14.89 -0.75
N ARG A 139 -6.37 -14.82 0.31
CA ARG A 139 -7.60 -15.61 0.47
C ARG A 139 -8.79 -14.67 0.48
N TYR A 140 -9.81 -15.01 -0.30
CA TYR A 140 -11.05 -14.25 -0.34
C TYR A 140 -12.07 -14.90 0.60
N ALA A 141 -12.90 -14.09 1.27
CA ALA A 141 -13.96 -14.64 2.12
C ALA A 141 -14.95 -15.42 1.23
N LYS A 142 -15.22 -16.68 1.57
CA LYS A 142 -16.29 -17.46 0.94
C LYS A 142 -17.64 -16.77 1.16
N GLY A 143 -18.28 -16.31 0.09
CA GLY A 143 -19.72 -15.99 0.10
C GLY A 143 -20.13 -14.53 -0.13
N SER A 144 -19.69 -13.89 -1.21
CA SER A 144 -20.32 -12.65 -1.70
C SER A 144 -20.86 -12.69 -3.14
N GLY A 145 -20.89 -13.86 -3.80
CA GLY A 145 -21.49 -14.02 -5.12
C GLY A 145 -21.84 -15.47 -5.48
N GLU A 146 -22.88 -15.64 -6.30
CA GLU A 146 -23.49 -16.89 -6.77
C GLU A 146 -22.58 -17.80 -7.63
N ASN A 147 -21.28 -17.52 -7.72
CA ASN A 147 -20.39 -18.22 -8.62
C ASN A 147 -19.31 -19.03 -7.85
N PRO A 148 -19.53 -20.35 -7.63
CA PRO A 148 -18.60 -21.22 -6.92
C PRO A 148 -17.28 -21.51 -7.66
N GLU A 149 -17.07 -20.94 -8.85
CA GLU A 149 -15.87 -21.12 -9.67
C GLU A 149 -14.79 -20.04 -9.48
N VAL A 150 -15.03 -19.00 -8.69
CA VAL A 150 -13.98 -18.01 -8.37
C VAL A 150 -13.04 -18.65 -7.36
N ASN A 151 -11.80 -18.95 -7.79
CA ASN A 151 -10.74 -19.48 -6.93
C ASN A 151 -10.73 -18.77 -5.57
N ASP A 152 -10.87 -19.57 -4.50
CA ASP A 152 -10.96 -19.12 -3.09
C ASP A 152 -9.66 -18.43 -2.61
N ASP A 153 -8.59 -18.58 -3.40
CA ASP A 153 -7.28 -18.04 -3.18
C ASP A 153 -6.59 -17.63 -4.49
N GLU A 154 -5.65 -16.70 -4.38
CA GLU A 154 -4.83 -16.27 -5.52
C GLU A 154 -3.39 -16.02 -5.05
N GLU A 155 -2.43 -16.53 -5.80
CA GLU A 155 -1.02 -16.18 -5.61
C GLU A 155 -0.77 -14.78 -6.14
N LEU A 156 -0.08 -13.95 -5.37
CA LEU A 156 0.18 -12.56 -5.69
C LEU A 156 1.64 -12.21 -5.43
N ARG A 157 2.15 -11.30 -6.27
CA ARG A 157 3.43 -10.63 -6.06
C ARG A 157 3.15 -9.23 -5.56
N MET A 158 3.23 -9.04 -4.24
CA MET A 158 3.02 -7.74 -3.61
C MET A 158 4.31 -6.93 -3.64
N ILE A 159 4.28 -5.76 -4.26
CA ILE A 159 5.34 -4.75 -4.19
C ILE A 159 4.92 -3.73 -3.12
N ASN A 160 5.74 -3.50 -2.10
CA ASN A 160 5.51 -2.45 -1.11
C ASN A 160 6.34 -1.21 -1.46
N ALA A 161 5.65 -0.14 -1.85
CA ALA A 161 6.26 1.17 -2.03
C ALA A 161 6.10 2.01 -0.76
N TRP A 162 7.18 2.63 -0.31
CA TRP A 162 7.19 3.57 0.80
C TRP A 162 7.14 4.98 0.25
N ALA A 163 6.00 5.65 0.40
CA ALA A 163 5.79 7.03 -0.04
C ALA A 163 5.72 7.96 1.18
N ARG A 164 6.69 8.86 1.29
CA ARG A 164 6.66 9.95 2.26
C ARG A 164 6.02 11.17 1.63
N ILE A 165 4.96 11.68 2.24
CA ILE A 165 4.30 12.91 1.78
C ILE A 165 5.11 14.10 2.28
N ASP A 166 5.71 14.82 1.34
CA ASP A 166 6.52 16.01 1.62
C ASP A 166 5.62 17.27 1.66
N LYS A 167 4.50 17.27 0.92
CA LYS A 167 3.48 18.34 0.90
C LYS A 167 2.10 17.76 0.63
N GLY A 168 1.07 18.32 1.26
CA GLY A 168 -0.33 17.95 0.98
C GLY A 168 -0.86 16.77 1.82
N ALA A 169 -0.19 16.39 2.91
CA ALA A 169 -0.64 15.29 3.76
C ALA A 169 -2.04 15.51 4.38
N HIS A 170 -2.44 16.77 4.56
CA HIS A 170 -3.77 17.14 5.02
C HIS A 170 -4.87 16.90 3.98
N LEU A 171 -4.54 16.60 2.72
CA LEU A 171 -5.52 16.34 1.66
C LEU A 171 -6.15 14.94 1.81
N PHE A 172 -5.46 14.00 2.47
CA PHE A 172 -5.95 12.66 2.77
C PHE A 172 -6.98 12.67 3.90
N GLN A 173 -8.19 13.13 3.59
CA GLN A 173 -9.30 13.21 4.54
C GLN A 173 -10.58 12.60 3.97
N GLY A 174 -11.31 11.91 4.83
CA GLY A 174 -12.64 11.41 4.52
C GLY A 174 -12.68 10.11 3.72
N ALA A 175 -13.86 9.79 3.21
CA ALA A 175 -14.11 8.58 2.43
C ALA A 175 -13.84 8.84 0.93
N THR A 176 -13.40 7.80 0.23
CA THR A 176 -13.43 7.73 -1.23
C THR A 176 -14.40 6.63 -1.68
N ILE A 177 -14.56 6.48 -2.99
CA ILE A 177 -15.28 5.34 -3.57
C ILE A 177 -14.65 4.00 -3.11
N SER A 178 -13.32 3.94 -2.98
CA SER A 178 -12.60 2.72 -2.59
C SER A 178 -12.52 2.50 -1.08
N TYR A 179 -12.52 3.58 -0.29
CA TYR A 179 -12.25 3.53 1.14
C TYR A 179 -13.32 4.29 1.95
N GLY A 180 -13.99 3.62 2.88
CA GLY A 180 -14.97 4.26 3.76
C GLY A 180 -14.32 5.14 4.84
N VAL A 181 -13.04 4.89 5.13
CA VAL A 181 -12.24 5.68 6.08
C VAL A 181 -10.83 5.81 5.53
N GLN A 182 -10.27 7.01 5.64
CA GLN A 182 -8.84 7.29 5.52
C GLN A 182 -8.41 8.02 6.79
N LYS A 183 -7.40 7.50 7.49
CA LYS A 183 -6.99 8.06 8.77
C LYS A 183 -5.49 7.89 8.98
N TRP A 184 -4.87 8.96 9.49
CA TRP A 184 -3.50 8.95 9.95
C TRP A 184 -3.45 8.40 11.38
N THR A 185 -2.44 7.58 11.65
CA THR A 185 -2.17 7.05 12.99
C THR A 185 -0.66 6.95 13.18
N ALA A 186 -0.20 7.02 14.42
CA ALA A 186 1.20 6.80 14.72
C ALA A 186 1.64 5.44 14.17
N CYS A 187 2.80 5.38 13.52
CA CYS A 187 3.33 4.12 13.00
C CYS A 187 3.46 3.04 14.09
N SER A 188 3.78 3.43 15.33
CA SER A 188 3.81 2.54 16.50
C SER A 188 2.43 1.96 16.83
N ASP A 189 1.38 2.77 16.76
CA ASP A 189 0.00 2.31 17.00
C ASP A 189 -0.50 1.41 15.88
N PHE A 190 -0.12 1.66 14.62
CA PHE A 190 -0.39 0.72 13.53
C PHE A 190 0.27 -0.64 13.75
N ILE A 191 1.54 -0.65 14.19
CA ILE A 191 2.26 -1.88 14.53
C ILE A 191 1.56 -2.62 15.68
N ARG A 192 1.21 -1.90 16.76
CA ARG A 192 0.50 -2.47 17.93
C ARG A 192 -0.88 -3.00 17.57
N MET A 193 -1.63 -2.29 16.71
CA MET A 193 -2.90 -2.74 16.16
C MET A 193 -2.73 -4.05 15.39
N TRP A 194 -1.69 -4.16 14.56
CA TRP A 194 -1.43 -5.40 13.83
C TRP A 194 -1.03 -6.54 14.76
N ASP A 195 -0.19 -6.30 15.76
CA ASP A 195 0.25 -7.34 16.71
C ASP A 195 -0.92 -7.84 17.58
N GLY A 196 -1.74 -6.92 18.10
CA GLY A 196 -2.88 -7.22 18.96
C GLY A 196 -4.17 -7.56 18.21
N LYS A 197 -4.21 -7.37 16.89
CA LYS A 197 -5.41 -7.42 16.04
C LYS A 197 -6.56 -6.55 16.58
N ASP A 198 -6.22 -5.43 17.20
CA ASP A 198 -7.16 -4.53 17.87
C ASP A 198 -7.23 -3.18 17.14
N VAL A 199 -8.31 -2.99 16.39
CA VAL A 199 -8.57 -1.77 15.61
C VAL A 199 -8.84 -0.54 16.47
N THR A 200 -9.11 -0.71 17.77
CA THR A 200 -9.34 0.43 18.67
C THR A 200 -8.09 1.23 18.93
N ILE A 201 -6.91 0.61 18.78
CA ILE A 201 -5.60 1.25 18.92
C ILE A 201 -5.43 2.37 17.90
N VAL A 202 -5.93 2.19 16.67
CA VAL A 202 -5.91 3.23 15.63
C VAL A 202 -7.17 4.13 15.66
N GLY A 203 -7.94 4.04 16.75
CA GLY A 203 -9.13 4.83 17.02
C GLY A 203 -10.30 4.53 16.09
N LEU A 204 -10.49 3.27 15.70
CA LEU A 204 -11.76 2.77 15.15
C LEU A 204 -12.62 2.25 16.31
N SER A 205 -13.94 2.38 16.18
CA SER A 205 -14.87 1.93 17.22
C SER A 205 -15.11 0.42 17.09
N PRO A 206 -15.18 -0.35 18.21
CA PRO A 206 -15.57 -1.76 18.19
C PRO A 206 -16.96 -2.03 17.61
N GLN A 207 -17.83 -1.01 17.62
CA GLN A 207 -19.19 -1.09 17.10
C GLN A 207 -19.22 -0.97 15.56
N GLN A 208 -18.17 -0.40 14.96
CA GLN A 208 -17.95 -0.50 13.53
C GLN A 208 -17.53 -1.95 13.28
N ALA A 209 -18.29 -2.70 12.47
CA ALA A 209 -17.99 -4.11 12.14
C ALA A 209 -16.74 -4.19 11.22
N VAL A 210 -15.62 -3.66 11.70
CA VAL A 210 -14.36 -3.48 10.99
C VAL A 210 -13.32 -4.42 11.57
N GLY A 211 -12.74 -5.25 10.72
CA GLY A 211 -11.71 -6.22 11.10
C GLY A 211 -10.31 -5.82 10.63
N VAL A 212 -9.29 -6.46 11.21
CA VAL A 212 -7.96 -6.53 10.60
C VAL A 212 -7.97 -7.66 9.57
N CYS A 213 -7.54 -7.40 8.34
CA CYS A 213 -7.36 -8.46 7.34
C CYS A 213 -6.14 -9.32 7.70
N VAL A 214 -6.33 -10.35 8.52
CA VAL A 214 -5.24 -11.19 9.08
C VAL A 214 -4.41 -11.87 7.99
N LEU A 215 -5.01 -12.18 6.83
CA LEU A 215 -4.33 -12.77 5.68
C LEU A 215 -4.05 -11.74 4.57
N GLY A 216 -4.20 -10.45 4.88
CA GLY A 216 -4.03 -9.38 3.92
C GLY A 216 -2.56 -9.12 3.63
N LEU A 217 -2.06 -9.66 2.51
CA LEU A 217 -0.67 -9.46 2.06
C LEU A 217 -0.24 -7.98 2.06
N CYS A 218 -1.16 -7.08 1.70
CA CYS A 218 -0.90 -5.64 1.68
C CYS A 218 -0.57 -5.08 3.07
N ILE A 219 -1.42 -5.34 4.07
CA ILE A 219 -1.23 -4.85 5.44
C ILE A 219 -0.06 -5.55 6.14
N THR A 220 0.15 -6.84 5.87
CA THR A 220 1.33 -7.58 6.34
C THR A 220 2.61 -6.95 5.80
N SER A 221 2.70 -6.69 4.49
CA SER A 221 3.90 -6.09 3.89
C SER A 221 4.20 -4.69 4.44
N THR A 222 3.17 -3.88 4.69
CA THR A 222 3.35 -2.56 5.31
C THR A 222 3.82 -2.68 6.76
N TYR A 223 3.24 -3.58 7.54
CA TYR A 223 3.70 -3.86 8.90
C TYR A 223 5.17 -4.28 8.95
N ASP A 224 5.58 -5.22 8.08
CA ASP A 224 6.94 -5.74 8.04
C ASP A 224 7.95 -4.64 7.68
N VAL A 225 7.61 -3.79 6.70
CA VAL A 225 8.41 -2.62 6.28
C VAL A 225 8.50 -1.59 7.40
N LEU A 226 7.38 -1.25 8.05
CA LEU A 226 7.34 -0.30 9.17
C LEU A 226 8.23 -0.78 10.33
N ARG A 227 8.16 -2.06 10.69
CA ARG A 227 9.02 -2.64 11.73
C ARG A 227 10.49 -2.64 11.37
N ALA A 228 10.83 -2.79 10.09
CA ALA A 228 12.21 -2.79 9.64
C ALA A 228 12.84 -1.40 9.63
N LYS A 229 12.05 -0.38 9.27
CA LYS A 229 12.50 1.02 9.20
C LYS A 229 12.57 1.74 10.56
N ARG A 230 12.15 1.09 11.64
CA ARG A 230 12.14 1.62 13.01
C ARG A 230 13.11 0.90 13.97
N LYS A 231 14.09 0.17 13.42
CA LYS A 231 15.11 -0.58 14.16
C LYS A 231 16.46 0.05 13.93
#